data_AF-A0A1A8IWL7-F1
#
_entry.id   AF-A0A1A8IWL7-F1
#
_cell.length_a   1.000
_cell.length_b   1.000
_cell.length_c   1.000
_cell.angle_alpha   90.00
_cell.angle_beta   90.00
_cell.angle_gamma   90.00
#
_symmetry.space_group_name_H-M   'P 1'
#
loop_
_entity.id
_entity.type
_entity.pdbx_description
1 polymer ?
#
loop_
_entity_poly.entity_id
_entity_poly.type
_entity_poly.pdbx_seq_one_letter_code
_entity_poly.pdbx_strand_id
1 'polypeptide(L)'
;VTTACSQGNLNQCGCDREKHGYHTQEEGWKWGGCSADIKYGVEFSRRFVDAREIRKNARRLMNLHNNEAGRKILEERTKLECKCHGVSGSCTTRTCWITLPKFREIGYMLKERY
;
A
#
# COMPACT_ATOMS: atom_id res chain seq x y z
N VAL A 1 1.58 5.08 -8.53
CA VAL A 1 2.38 6.02 -7.71
C VAL A 1 3.16 5.28 -6.62
N THR A 2 2.51 4.59 -5.67
CA THR A 2 3.18 3.89 -4.56
C THR A 2 4.27 2.92 -5.01
N THR A 3 4.00 2.04 -5.99
CA THR A 3 5.03 1.15 -6.55
C THR A 3 6.25 1.91 -7.07
N ALA A 4 6.03 3.03 -7.77
CA ALA A 4 7.12 3.84 -8.31
C ALA A 4 7.91 4.54 -7.20
N CYS A 5 7.25 5.00 -6.14
CA CYS A 5 7.90 5.53 -4.94
C CYS A 5 8.78 4.48 -4.25
N SER A 6 8.26 3.27 -4.04
CA SER A 6 9.02 2.18 -3.40
C SER A 6 10.19 1.68 -4.24
N GLN A 7 10.11 1.83 -5.57
CA GLN A 7 11.21 1.50 -6.48
C GLN A 7 12.26 2.61 -6.60
N GLY A 8 12.03 3.78 -6.00
CA GLY A 8 12.92 4.93 -6.15
C GLY A 8 12.84 5.61 -7.52
N ASN A 9 11.78 5.35 -8.31
CA ASN A 9 11.59 5.96 -9.63
C ASN A 9 11.09 7.41 -9.55
N LEU A 10 10.77 7.90 -8.36
CA LEU A 10 10.24 9.25 -8.13
C LEU A 10 11.02 9.91 -6.98
N ASN A 11 11.47 11.15 -7.20
CA ASN A 11 12.32 11.86 -6.24
C ASN A 11 11.56 12.43 -5.03
N GLN A 12 10.24 12.62 -5.14
CA GLN A 12 9.41 13.30 -4.14
C GLN A 12 8.80 12.36 -3.09
N CYS A 13 9.05 11.05 -3.21
CA CYS A 13 8.50 10.02 -2.33
C CYS A 13 9.46 8.84 -2.22
N GLY A 14 9.17 7.89 -1.33
CA GLY A 14 10.02 6.72 -1.12
C GLY A 14 9.28 5.61 -0.38
N CYS A 15 10.04 4.84 0.39
CA CYS A 15 9.52 3.83 1.31
C CYS A 15 8.83 4.47 2.52
N ASP A 16 7.92 3.73 3.13
CA ASP A 16 7.29 4.09 4.41
C ASP A 16 8.34 4.13 5.52
N ARG A 17 8.55 5.34 6.07
CA ARG A 17 9.57 5.61 7.10
C ARG A 17 9.13 5.21 8.50
N GLU A 18 7.83 4.99 8.72
CA GLU A 18 7.30 4.55 10.01
C GLU A 18 7.57 3.06 10.26
N LYS A 19 7.89 2.30 9.20
CA LYS A 19 8.07 0.85 9.21
C LYS A 19 9.56 0.48 9.20
N HIS A 20 10.31 0.98 10.17
CA HIS A 20 11.73 0.71 10.36
C HIS A 20 12.00 0.09 11.75
N GLY A 21 13.12 -0.63 11.88
CA GLY A 21 13.54 -1.19 13.18
C GLY A 21 12.78 -2.45 13.60
N TYR A 22 12.75 -2.75 14.90
CA TYR A 22 12.05 -3.91 15.44
C TYR A 22 10.55 -3.59 15.59
N HIS A 23 9.67 -4.49 15.11
CA HIS A 23 8.23 -4.34 15.27
C HIS A 23 7.84 -4.49 16.76
N THR A 24 8.40 -5.50 17.42
CA THR A 24 8.34 -5.79 18.87
C THR A 24 9.48 -6.76 19.24
N GLN A 25 9.95 -6.77 20.49
CA GLN A 25 11.00 -7.72 20.95
C GLN A 25 10.51 -9.18 21.04
N GLU A 26 9.20 -9.41 21.09
CA GLU A 26 8.58 -10.72 21.32
C GLU A 26 8.22 -11.49 20.04
N GLU A 27 8.00 -10.81 18.90
CA GLU A 27 7.48 -11.45 17.67
C GLU A 27 8.59 -12.00 16.72
N GLY A 28 9.86 -11.87 17.08
CA GLY A 28 10.97 -12.58 16.40
C GLY A 28 11.32 -12.08 14.99
N TRP A 29 10.79 -10.93 14.54
CA TRP A 29 11.15 -10.34 13.25
C TRP A 29 11.30 -8.83 13.28
N LYS A 30 12.07 -8.30 12.32
CA LYS A 30 12.36 -6.87 12.19
C LYS A 30 11.84 -6.32 10.87
N TRP A 31 11.43 -5.06 10.87
CA TRP A 31 11.22 -4.33 9.62
C TRP A 31 12.54 -4.19 8.87
N GLY A 32 12.45 -4.22 7.56
CA GLY A 32 13.55 -3.91 6.66
C GLY A 32 13.15 -4.07 5.21
N GLY A 33 14.05 -3.74 4.29
CA GLY A 33 13.66 -3.55 2.90
C GLY A 33 12.92 -2.22 2.71
N CYS A 34 12.02 -2.17 1.73
CA CYS A 34 11.25 -0.98 1.40
C CYS A 34 9.75 -1.26 1.55
N SER A 35 9.18 -0.87 2.69
CA SER A 35 7.73 -0.91 2.87
C SER A 35 7.06 0.11 1.94
N ALA A 36 5.99 -0.31 1.27
CA ALA A 36 5.21 0.55 0.41
C ALA A 36 4.49 1.64 1.23
N ASP A 37 4.70 2.91 0.87
CA ASP A 37 3.97 4.03 1.49
C ASP A 37 2.56 4.14 0.87
N ILE A 38 1.64 3.38 1.47
CA ILE A 38 0.24 3.30 1.04
C ILE A 38 -0.47 4.62 1.29
N LYS A 39 -0.20 5.24 2.45
CA LYS A 39 -0.79 6.51 2.87
C LYS A 39 -0.48 7.62 1.86
N TYR A 40 0.78 7.75 1.46
CA TYR A 40 1.17 8.68 0.41
C TYR A 40 0.44 8.42 -0.90
N GLY A 41 0.32 7.16 -1.32
CA GLY A 41 -0.36 6.80 -2.57
C GLY A 41 -1.85 7.10 -2.57
N VAL A 42 -2.53 6.80 -1.47
CA VAL A 42 -3.96 7.10 -1.27
C VAL A 42 -4.18 8.61 -1.24
N GLU A 43 -3.33 9.35 -0.54
CA GLU A 43 -3.42 10.81 -0.47
C GLU A 43 -3.16 11.46 -1.85
N PHE A 44 -2.16 10.99 -2.59
CA PHE A 44 -1.91 11.43 -3.96
C PHE A 44 -3.12 11.15 -4.85
N SER A 45 -3.68 9.93 -4.77
CA SER A 45 -4.88 9.54 -5.51
C SER A 45 -6.08 10.44 -5.17
N ARG A 46 -6.25 10.79 -3.89
CA ARG A 46 -7.28 11.73 -3.43
C ARG A 46 -7.12 13.11 -4.05
N ARG A 47 -5.91 13.69 -3.95
CA ARG A 47 -5.64 15.01 -4.52
C ARG A 47 -5.78 15.04 -6.04
N PHE A 48 -5.37 13.99 -6.75
CA PHE A 48 -5.33 13.97 -8.20
C PHE A 48 -6.67 13.58 -8.84
N VAL A 49 -7.26 12.46 -8.41
CA VAL A 49 -8.47 11.90 -9.05
C VAL A 49 -9.69 12.73 -8.65
N ASP A 50 -9.81 13.13 -7.38
CA ASP A 50 -11.00 13.86 -6.90
C ASP A 50 -11.00 15.34 -7.33
N ALA A 51 -9.85 15.90 -7.75
CA ALA A 51 -9.76 17.28 -8.24
C ALA A 51 -10.64 17.53 -9.48
N ARG A 52 -10.99 16.48 -10.24
CA ARG A 52 -11.89 16.58 -11.40
C ARG A 52 -13.37 16.61 -11.00
N GLU A 53 -13.72 16.23 -9.77
CA GLU A 53 -15.08 16.17 -9.25
C GLU A 53 -15.54 17.52 -8.72
N ILE A 54 -15.67 18.50 -9.62
CA ILE A 54 -15.93 19.92 -9.28
C ILE A 54 -17.42 20.23 -9.18
N ARG A 55 -18.24 19.67 -10.08
CA ARG A 55 -19.67 20.01 -10.19
C ARG A 55 -20.45 19.48 -8.99
N LYS A 56 -21.17 20.35 -8.27
CA LYS A 56 -22.01 19.97 -7.12
C LYS A 56 -23.30 19.31 -7.59
N ASN A 57 -23.24 18.02 -7.91
CA ASN A 57 -24.39 17.20 -8.28
C ASN A 57 -24.33 15.80 -7.65
N ALA A 58 -25.41 15.02 -7.77
CA ALA A 58 -25.47 13.65 -7.25
C ALA A 58 -24.36 12.75 -7.83
N ARG A 59 -24.02 12.96 -9.11
CA ARG A 59 -22.95 12.21 -9.79
C ARG A 59 -21.59 12.43 -9.13
N ARG A 60 -21.26 13.65 -8.69
CA ARG A 60 -20.03 13.93 -7.93
C ARG A 60 -19.96 13.11 -6.65
N LEU A 61 -21.05 13.04 -5.88
CA LEU A 61 -21.07 12.26 -4.64
C LEU A 61 -20.84 10.78 -4.92
N MET A 62 -21.49 10.24 -5.96
CA MET A 62 -21.27 8.86 -6.42
C MET A 62 -19.82 8.62 -6.87
N ASN A 63 -19.25 9.53 -7.66
CA ASN A 63 -17.86 9.41 -8.13
C ASN A 63 -16.87 9.44 -6.96
N LEU A 64 -17.01 10.39 -6.03
CA LEU A 64 -16.15 10.48 -4.83
C LEU A 64 -16.28 9.22 -3.97
N HIS A 65 -17.49 8.71 -3.80
CA HIS A 65 -17.72 7.44 -3.09
C HIS A 65 -17.01 6.27 -3.77
N ASN A 66 -17.17 6.12 -5.09
CA ASN A 66 -16.55 5.04 -5.85
C ASN A 66 -15.02 5.14 -5.88
N ASN A 67 -14.48 6.35 -5.98
CA ASN A 67 -13.04 6.60 -5.89
C ASN A 67 -12.49 6.15 -4.53
N GLU A 68 -13.18 6.49 -3.45
CA GLU A 68 -12.78 6.10 -2.09
C GLU A 68 -12.93 4.60 -1.86
N ALA A 69 -13.96 3.95 -2.43
CA ALA A 69 -14.11 2.49 -2.38
C ALA A 69 -12.88 1.78 -2.98
N GLY A 70 -12.36 2.27 -4.11
CA GLY A 70 -11.13 1.77 -4.71
C GLY A 70 -9.90 1.93 -3.83
N ARG A 71 -9.76 3.08 -3.14
CA ARG A 71 -8.65 3.34 -2.21
C ARG A 71 -8.72 2.41 -0.99
N LYS A 72 -9.90 2.22 -0.40
CA LYS A 72 -10.08 1.31 0.74
C LYS A 72 -9.74 -0.13 0.41
N ILE A 73 -10.19 -0.63 -0.75
CA ILE A 73 -9.86 -2.00 -1.19
C ILE A 73 -8.34 -2.17 -1.31
N LEU A 74 -7.61 -1.15 -1.79
CA LEU A 74 -6.16 -1.19 -1.84
C LEU A 74 -5.54 -1.28 -0.44
N GLU A 75 -5.96 -0.41 0.48
CA GLU A 75 -5.47 -0.35 1.87
C GLU A 75 -5.69 -1.69 2.60
N GLU A 76 -6.89 -2.24 2.50
CA GLU A 76 -7.28 -3.51 3.13
C GLU A 76 -6.59 -4.75 2.56
N ARG A 77 -5.96 -4.64 1.37
CA ARG A 77 -5.33 -5.78 0.67
C ARG A 77 -3.81 -5.66 0.58
N THR A 78 -3.22 -4.72 1.32
CA THR A 78 -1.78 -4.67 1.54
C THR A 78 -1.30 -5.96 2.20
N LYS A 79 -0.07 -6.39 1.88
CA LYS A 79 0.46 -7.67 2.35
C LYS A 79 1.76 -7.46 3.10
N LEU A 80 1.98 -8.25 4.15
CA LEU A 80 3.27 -8.38 4.79
C LEU A 80 4.07 -9.46 4.05
N GLU A 81 5.18 -9.09 3.44
CA GLU A 81 6.13 -10.03 2.84
C GLU A 81 7.36 -10.14 3.72
N CYS A 82 7.86 -11.37 3.89
CA CYS A 82 9.01 -11.66 4.75
C CYS A 82 10.07 -12.45 3.99
N LYS A 83 11.34 -12.14 4.26
CA LYS A 83 12.49 -12.95 3.86
C LYS A 83 13.15 -13.57 5.09
N CYS A 84 13.31 -14.88 5.07
CA CYS A 84 14.02 -15.63 6.09
C CYS A 84 15.53 -15.67 5.79
N HIS A 85 16.36 -15.52 6.82
CA HIS A 85 17.82 -15.49 6.69
C HIS A 85 18.55 -16.09 7.90
N GLY A 86 17.90 -16.99 8.63
CA GLY A 86 18.54 -17.80 9.67
C GLY A 86 19.51 -18.84 9.09
N VAL A 87 20.29 -19.47 9.97
CA VAL A 87 21.25 -20.52 9.61
C VAL A 87 20.57 -21.60 8.76
N SER A 88 21.22 -22.01 7.67
CA SER A 88 20.69 -22.97 6.69
C SER A 88 19.33 -22.60 6.08
N GLY A 89 19.01 -21.30 6.01
CA GLY A 89 17.74 -20.82 5.44
C GLY A 89 16.54 -20.90 6.38
N SER A 90 16.76 -21.17 7.67
CA SER A 90 15.69 -21.17 8.67
C SER A 90 15.05 -19.78 8.85
N CYS A 91 13.79 -19.75 9.30
CA CYS A 91 13.04 -18.52 9.57
C CYS A 91 13.16 -18.04 11.02
N THR A 92 14.16 -18.53 11.78
CA THR A 92 14.45 -18.09 13.15
C THR A 92 14.78 -16.61 13.22
N THR A 93 15.33 -16.05 12.14
CA THR A 93 15.40 -14.61 11.90
C THR A 93 14.78 -14.32 10.55
N ARG A 94 13.86 -13.35 10.51
CA ARG A 94 13.25 -12.87 9.27
C ARG A 94 13.13 -11.35 9.28
N THR A 95 13.12 -10.79 8.08
CA THR A 95 12.90 -9.37 7.83
C THR A 95 11.68 -9.22 6.94
N CYS A 96 10.77 -8.33 7.31
CA CYS A 96 9.54 -8.14 6.55
C CYS A 96 9.31 -6.68 6.16
N TRP A 97 8.52 -6.47 5.12
CA TRP A 97 8.08 -5.19 4.60
C TRP A 97 6.63 -5.27 4.14
N ILE A 98 5.95 -4.11 4.12
CA ILE A 98 4.63 -4.01 3.51
C ILE A 98 4.79 -3.91 1.99
N THR A 99 4.03 -4.71 1.26
CA THR A 99 3.95 -4.67 -0.20
C THR A 99 2.52 -4.42 -0.66
N LEU A 100 2.39 -3.99 -1.92
CA LEU A 100 1.11 -3.90 -2.59
C LEU A 100 0.66 -5.28 -3.10
N PRO A 101 -0.65 -5.56 -3.09
CA PRO A 101 -1.18 -6.74 -3.77
C PRO A 101 -0.95 -6.61 -5.29
N LYS A 102 -1.04 -7.73 -6.00
CA LYS A 102 -1.08 -7.71 -7.47
C LYS A 102 -2.30 -6.91 -7.89
N PHE A 103 -2.12 -5.98 -8.83
CA PHE A 103 -3.23 -5.12 -9.29
C PHE A 103 -4.43 -5.92 -9.85
N ARG A 104 -4.17 -7.10 -10.42
CA ARG A 104 -5.21 -8.03 -10.89
C ARG A 104 -6.14 -8.49 -9.76
N GLU A 105 -5.62 -8.69 -8.55
CA GLU A 105 -6.44 -9.05 -7.37
C GLU A 105 -7.39 -7.90 -7.00
N ILE A 106 -6.88 -6.66 -7.00
CA ILE A 106 -7.71 -5.47 -6.80
C ILE A 106 -8.81 -5.37 -7.86
N GLY A 107 -8.48 -5.64 -9.13
CA GLY A 107 -9.44 -5.66 -10.22
C GLY A 107 -10.56 -6.69 -10.02
N TYR A 108 -10.23 -7.91 -9.57
CA TYR A 108 -11.24 -8.92 -9.25
C TYR A 108 -12.14 -8.48 -8.10
N MET A 109 -11.57 -7.96 -7.01
CA MET A 109 -12.34 -7.46 -5.87
C MET A 109 -13.29 -6.33 -6.26
N LEU A 110 -12.83 -5.39 -7.10
CA LEU A 110 -13.67 -4.31 -7.62
C LEU A 110 -14.78 -4.85 -8.53
N LYS A 111 -14.49 -5.89 -9.32
CA LYS A 111 -15.48 -6.48 -10.22
C LYS A 111 -16.60 -7.20 -9.46
N GLU A 112 -16.31 -7.81 -8.32
CA GLU A 112 -17.34 -8.42 -7.44
C GLU A 112 -18.28 -7.39 -6.81
N ARG A 113 -17.82 -6.13 -6.68
CA ARG A 113 -18.62 -5.02 -6.15
C ARG A 113 -19.41 -4.28 -7.24
N TYR A 114 -19.27 -4.68 -8.50
CA TYR A 114 -19.96 -4.14 -9.67
C TYR A 114 -20.99 -5.11 -10.23
#